data_AF-A0A1I1MQJ0-F1
#
_entry.id   AF-A0A1I1MQJ0-F1
#
_cell.length_a   1.000
_cell.length_b   1.000
_cell.length_c   1.000
_cell.angle_alpha   90.00
_cell.angle_beta   90.00
_cell.angle_gamma   90.00
#
_symmetry.space_group_name_H-M   'P 1'
#
loop_
_entity.id
_entity.type
_entity.pdbx_description
1 polymer ?
#
loop_
_entity_poly.entity_id
_entity_poly.type
_entity_poly.pdbx_seq_one_letter_code
_entity_poly.pdbx_strand_id
1 'polypeptide(L)'
;MENLQKLEAVQERDMDILILEELECNENFRTHFTNQLHLPEMQEYEGAWRSVTDSTLGETDILVKYISSENQVICLLIENKIDANFQPEQFARYEKRGLKYLQSNECDAFFCILIAPQKYISNQSDFEICFSYENLMQLIASEATPRAAFRANLVQIAIEKSRRGYQAENCEVVQRFWMAYWEYKEANYPLYAMKKPESVPEGSDFIVFSIRENEKLKFRHKLRHGFVEVTIPKEFGRKPNISLPDHYFIKEFDKGAFAIRQVVPKLNRKEPFENQVAAVQVGLAALDQMVSFMKENHLYL
;
A
#
# COMPACT_ATOMS: atom_id res chain seq x y z
N MET A 1 -13.57 24.24 -19.94
CA MET A 1 -14.18 23.09 -19.22
C MET A 1 -13.78 21.73 -19.81
N GLU A 2 -13.17 21.66 -21.00
CA GLU A 2 -12.90 20.41 -21.73
C GLU A 2 -11.84 19.47 -21.12
N ASN A 3 -11.14 19.86 -20.04
CA ASN A 3 -10.11 19.03 -19.38
C ASN A 3 -10.39 18.75 -17.90
N LEU A 4 -11.61 18.99 -17.42
CA LEU A 4 -11.98 18.62 -16.05
C LEU A 4 -12.45 17.17 -16.02
N GLN A 5 -11.65 16.27 -15.43
CA GLN A 5 -12.14 14.96 -15.03
C GLN A 5 -13.24 15.14 -13.97
N LYS A 6 -14.34 14.40 -14.11
CA LYS A 6 -15.45 14.44 -13.12
C LYS A 6 -15.04 13.93 -11.75
N LEU A 7 -14.02 13.07 -11.70
CA LEU A 7 -13.43 12.52 -10.49
C LEU A 7 -11.92 12.41 -10.70
N GLU A 8 -11.14 12.89 -9.73
CA GLU A 8 -9.67 12.90 -9.78
C GLU A 8 -9.07 11.51 -9.54
N ALA A 9 -9.62 10.77 -8.58
CA ALA A 9 -9.18 9.42 -8.24
C ALA A 9 -10.31 8.61 -7.60
N VAL A 10 -10.14 7.29 -7.61
CA VAL A 10 -10.98 6.32 -6.88
C VAL A 10 -10.13 5.52 -5.89
N GLN A 11 -10.73 5.14 -4.77
CA GLN A 11 -10.18 4.27 -3.74
C GLN A 11 -10.88 2.91 -3.73
N GLU A 12 -10.31 1.89 -3.06
CA GLU A 12 -10.99 0.58 -2.94
C GLU A 12 -12.41 0.73 -2.42
N ARG A 13 -12.63 1.62 -1.43
CA ARG A 13 -13.96 1.90 -0.88
C ARG A 13 -14.99 2.33 -1.92
N ASP A 14 -14.59 3.17 -2.87
CA ASP A 14 -15.52 3.64 -3.91
C ASP A 14 -15.93 2.48 -4.83
N MET A 15 -14.99 1.58 -5.09
CA MET A 15 -15.22 0.35 -5.84
C MET A 15 -16.05 -0.66 -5.04
N ASP A 16 -15.85 -0.80 -3.73
CA ASP A 16 -16.68 -1.65 -2.87
C ASP A 16 -18.14 -1.22 -2.94
N ILE A 17 -18.40 0.09 -2.84
CA ILE A 17 -19.75 0.65 -2.87
C ILE A 17 -20.37 0.45 -4.25
N LEU A 18 -19.60 0.66 -5.32
CA LEU A 18 -20.06 0.42 -6.69
C LEU A 18 -20.45 -1.05 -6.90
N ILE A 19 -19.59 -1.99 -6.49
CA ILE A 19 -19.85 -3.43 -6.61
C ILE A 19 -21.05 -3.84 -5.75
N LEU A 20 -21.14 -3.33 -4.52
CA LEU A 20 -22.29 -3.55 -3.65
C LEU A 20 -23.60 -3.05 -4.29
N GLU A 21 -23.58 -1.86 -4.89
CA GLU A 21 -24.74 -1.29 -5.58
C GLU A 21 -25.19 -2.18 -6.74
N GLU A 22 -24.26 -2.68 -7.57
CA GLU A 22 -24.59 -3.62 -8.65
C GLU A 22 -25.13 -4.95 -8.12
N LEU A 23 -24.54 -5.49 -7.05
CA LEU A 23 -25.04 -6.71 -6.40
C LEU A 23 -26.46 -6.54 -5.85
N GLU A 24 -26.78 -5.41 -5.22
CA GLU A 24 -28.11 -5.15 -4.66
C GLU A 24 -29.14 -4.83 -5.74
N CYS A 25 -28.80 -3.98 -6.70
CA CYS A 25 -29.79 -3.34 -7.57
C CYS A 25 -29.90 -3.96 -8.98
N ASN A 26 -29.03 -4.89 -9.35
CA ASN A 26 -28.92 -5.34 -10.74
C ASN A 26 -28.90 -6.88 -10.87
N GLU A 27 -30.07 -7.45 -11.18
CA GLU A 27 -30.23 -8.90 -11.36
C GLU A 27 -29.43 -9.45 -12.54
N ASN A 28 -29.35 -8.68 -13.64
CA ASN A 28 -28.53 -9.05 -14.78
C ASN A 28 -27.06 -9.11 -14.40
N PHE A 29 -26.58 -8.15 -13.60
CA PHE A 29 -25.22 -8.18 -13.07
C PHE A 29 -24.98 -9.45 -12.24
N ARG A 30 -25.85 -9.74 -11.26
CA ARG A 30 -25.72 -10.94 -10.41
C ARG A 30 -25.65 -12.22 -11.24
N THR A 31 -26.55 -12.37 -12.22
CA THR A 31 -26.63 -13.55 -13.09
C THR A 31 -25.37 -13.71 -13.94
N HIS A 32 -24.87 -12.64 -14.57
CA HIS A 32 -23.65 -12.72 -15.37
C HIS A 32 -22.40 -12.94 -14.50
N PHE A 33 -22.36 -12.32 -13.32
CA PHE A 33 -21.27 -12.46 -12.37
C PHE A 33 -21.13 -13.90 -11.89
N THR A 34 -22.21 -14.55 -11.45
CA THR A 34 -22.17 -15.96 -11.03
C THR A 34 -21.84 -16.90 -12.17
N ASN A 35 -22.42 -16.68 -13.36
CA ASN A 35 -22.17 -17.51 -14.54
C ASN A 35 -20.72 -17.42 -15.03
N GLN A 36 -20.14 -16.22 -15.11
CA GLN A 36 -18.75 -16.04 -15.54
C GLN A 36 -17.75 -16.69 -14.57
N LEU A 37 -18.10 -16.78 -13.29
CA LEU A 37 -17.27 -17.39 -12.25
C LEU A 37 -17.56 -18.88 -12.05
N HIS A 38 -18.46 -19.48 -12.84
CA HIS A 38 -18.88 -20.86 -12.73
C HIS A 38 -19.38 -21.24 -11.31
N LEU A 39 -20.05 -20.29 -10.65
CA LEU A 39 -20.64 -20.49 -9.32
C LEU A 39 -22.00 -21.21 -9.44
N PRO A 40 -22.51 -21.83 -8.36
CA PRO A 40 -23.85 -22.38 -8.33
C PRO A 40 -24.90 -21.35 -8.76
N GLU A 41 -25.83 -21.74 -9.63
CA GLU A 41 -26.85 -20.86 -10.19
C GLU A 41 -27.69 -20.25 -9.06
N MET A 42 -27.84 -18.92 -9.09
CA MET A 42 -28.56 -18.17 -8.06
C MET A 42 -30.07 -18.25 -8.29
N GLN A 43 -30.80 -18.82 -7.33
CA GLN A 43 -32.27 -18.89 -7.36
C GLN A 43 -32.91 -17.77 -6.54
N GLU A 44 -32.40 -17.52 -5.32
CA GLU A 44 -32.93 -16.47 -4.44
C GLU A 44 -31.78 -15.67 -3.84
N TYR A 45 -31.76 -14.35 -4.07
CA TYR A 45 -30.75 -13.45 -3.52
C TYR A 45 -31.13 -13.02 -2.10
N GLU A 46 -30.29 -13.30 -1.10
CA GLU A 46 -30.53 -12.87 0.28
C GLU A 46 -30.00 -11.44 0.54
N GLY A 47 -28.81 -11.13 0.01
CA GLY A 47 -28.20 -9.83 0.19
C GLY A 47 -26.68 -9.81 0.04
N ALA A 48 -26.13 -8.60 0.08
CA ALA A 48 -24.71 -8.32 0.16
C ALA A 48 -24.40 -7.30 1.25
N TRP A 49 -23.26 -7.47 1.91
CA TRP A 49 -22.83 -6.62 3.01
C TRP A 49 -21.36 -6.25 2.84
N ARG A 50 -21.07 -4.96 2.96
CA ARG A 50 -19.70 -4.45 2.92
C ARG A 50 -19.06 -4.46 4.31
N SER A 51 -17.76 -4.69 4.38
CA SER A 51 -16.95 -4.57 5.61
C SER A 51 -17.42 -5.50 6.74
N VAL A 52 -17.67 -6.77 6.42
CA VAL A 52 -18.07 -7.77 7.43
C VAL A 52 -16.84 -8.17 8.23
N THR A 53 -16.86 -7.88 9.53
CA THR A 53 -15.71 -8.10 10.42
C THR A 53 -15.90 -9.30 11.33
N ASP A 54 -14.82 -10.05 11.54
CA ASP A 54 -14.70 -11.06 12.60
C ASP A 54 -13.56 -10.62 13.52
N SER A 55 -13.79 -10.69 14.84
CA SER A 55 -12.82 -10.26 15.85
C SER A 55 -11.47 -10.99 15.78
N THR A 56 -11.41 -12.15 15.14
CA THR A 56 -10.22 -13.00 15.03
C THR A 56 -9.70 -13.16 13.60
N LEU A 57 -10.59 -13.13 12.61
CA LEU A 57 -10.27 -13.43 11.20
C LEU A 57 -10.19 -12.20 10.29
N GLY A 58 -10.37 -10.99 10.82
CA GLY A 58 -10.18 -9.73 10.08
C GLY A 58 -11.45 -9.24 9.41
N GLU A 59 -11.35 -8.63 8.23
CA GLU A 59 -12.47 -8.07 7.47
C GLU A 59 -12.67 -8.86 6.18
N THR A 60 -13.91 -8.95 5.69
CA THR A 60 -14.26 -9.31 4.32
C THR A 60 -14.84 -8.07 3.66
N ASP A 61 -14.28 -7.67 2.51
CA ASP A 61 -14.67 -6.40 1.87
C ASP A 61 -16.14 -6.44 1.47
N ILE A 62 -16.59 -7.51 0.81
CA ILE A 62 -18.01 -7.76 0.50
C ILE A 62 -18.35 -9.24 0.77
N LEU A 63 -19.39 -9.47 1.56
CA LEU A 63 -20.02 -10.78 1.73
C LEU A 63 -21.31 -10.81 0.92
N VAL A 64 -21.52 -11.83 0.09
CA VAL A 64 -22.79 -12.07 -0.61
C VAL A 64 -23.39 -13.38 -0.14
N LYS A 65 -24.71 -13.42 0.04
CA LYS A 65 -25.44 -14.64 0.37
C LYS A 65 -26.63 -14.84 -0.54
N TYR A 66 -26.83 -16.08 -0.99
CA TYR A 66 -27.95 -16.46 -1.84
C TYR A 66 -28.25 -17.96 -1.72
N ILE A 67 -29.45 -18.37 -2.13
CA ILE A 67 -29.86 -19.77 -2.26
C ILE A 67 -29.68 -20.21 -3.71
N SER A 68 -29.00 -21.33 -3.92
CA SER A 68 -28.77 -21.91 -5.25
C SER A 68 -29.99 -22.64 -5.81
N SER A 69 -29.97 -22.97 -7.11
CA SER A 69 -30.99 -23.83 -7.74
C SER A 69 -31.08 -25.24 -7.14
N GLU A 70 -30.03 -25.70 -6.45
CA GLU A 70 -30.00 -26.95 -5.68
C GLU A 70 -30.44 -26.77 -4.22
N ASN A 71 -31.03 -25.61 -3.88
CA ASN A 71 -31.52 -25.25 -2.55
C ASN A 71 -30.40 -25.27 -1.48
N GLN A 72 -29.18 -24.90 -1.88
CA GLN A 72 -28.03 -24.72 -0.99
C GLN A 72 -27.82 -23.24 -0.67
N VAL A 73 -27.49 -22.92 0.57
CA VAL A 73 -27.09 -21.59 1.00
C VAL A 73 -25.63 -21.35 0.60
N ILE A 74 -25.39 -20.39 -0.27
CA ILE A 74 -24.06 -20.06 -0.80
C ILE A 74 -23.57 -18.73 -0.22
N CYS A 75 -22.33 -18.72 0.29
CA CYS A 75 -21.64 -17.50 0.74
C CYS A 75 -20.46 -17.15 -0.20
N LEU A 76 -20.46 -15.94 -0.77
CA LEU A 76 -19.32 -15.43 -1.51
C LEU A 76 -18.55 -14.44 -0.64
N LEU A 77 -17.29 -14.75 -0.34
CA LEU A 77 -16.39 -13.86 0.39
C LEU A 77 -15.50 -13.15 -0.62
N ILE A 78 -15.82 -11.89 -0.89
CA ILE A 78 -15.19 -11.10 -1.94
C ILE A 78 -14.16 -10.16 -1.31
N GLU A 79 -12.93 -10.23 -1.80
CA GLU A 79 -11.87 -9.25 -1.59
C GLU A 79 -11.78 -8.34 -2.81
N ASN A 80 -11.62 -7.04 -2.59
CA ASN A 80 -11.51 -6.03 -3.64
C ASN A 80 -10.16 -5.31 -3.57
N LYS A 81 -9.47 -5.22 -4.72
CA LYS A 81 -8.15 -4.58 -4.79
C LYS A 81 -7.96 -3.73 -6.04
N ILE A 82 -7.35 -2.56 -5.87
CA ILE A 82 -6.88 -1.72 -6.98
C ILE A 82 -5.36 -1.88 -7.16
N ASP A 83 -4.60 -1.47 -6.16
CA ASP A 83 -3.13 -1.43 -6.19
C ASP A 83 -2.45 -1.74 -4.84
N ALA A 84 -3.22 -1.85 -3.74
CA ALA A 84 -2.68 -2.24 -2.45
C ALA A 84 -2.21 -3.70 -2.44
N ASN A 85 -1.02 -3.97 -1.90
CA ASN A 85 -0.54 -5.33 -1.68
C ASN A 85 -1.43 -6.07 -0.67
N PHE A 86 -1.50 -7.39 -0.79
CA PHE A 86 -2.11 -8.23 0.24
C PHE A 86 -1.42 -8.06 1.59
N GLN A 87 -2.22 -8.08 2.65
CA GLN A 87 -1.70 -8.32 3.98
C GLN A 87 -1.19 -9.77 4.09
N PRO A 88 -0.21 -10.06 4.96
CA PRO A 88 0.24 -11.43 5.19
C PRO A 88 -0.95 -12.35 5.52
N GLU A 89 -0.97 -13.53 4.90
CA GLU A 89 -2.00 -14.58 5.10
C GLU A 89 -3.44 -14.14 4.78
N GLN A 90 -3.64 -13.11 3.95
CA GLN A 90 -4.98 -12.57 3.69
C GLN A 90 -5.94 -13.62 3.11
N PHE A 91 -5.52 -14.38 2.10
CA PHE A 91 -6.34 -15.47 1.54
C PHE A 91 -6.69 -16.54 2.58
N ALA A 92 -5.71 -17.00 3.36
CA ALA A 92 -5.94 -17.99 4.41
C ALA A 92 -6.95 -17.54 5.47
N ARG A 93 -7.10 -16.23 5.71
CA ARG A 93 -8.16 -15.71 6.59
C ARG A 93 -9.55 -15.85 5.99
N TYR A 94 -9.70 -15.63 4.69
CA TYR A 94 -10.96 -15.83 3.97
C TYR A 94 -11.37 -17.30 3.98
N GLU A 95 -10.44 -18.23 3.71
CA GLU A 95 -10.71 -19.66 3.80
C GLU A 95 -11.16 -20.08 5.21
N LYS A 96 -10.43 -19.63 6.26
CA LYS A 96 -10.79 -19.91 7.65
C LYS A 96 -12.19 -19.37 8.00
N ARG A 97 -12.57 -18.21 7.46
CA ARG A 97 -13.91 -17.64 7.65
C ARG A 97 -14.97 -18.46 6.93
N GLY A 98 -14.74 -18.85 5.69
CA GLY A 98 -15.65 -19.72 4.96
C GLY A 98 -15.88 -21.07 5.67
N LEU A 99 -14.79 -21.69 6.15
CA LEU A 99 -14.86 -22.91 6.96
C LEU A 99 -15.66 -22.71 8.25
N LYS A 100 -15.54 -21.54 8.90
CA LYS A 100 -16.35 -21.20 10.06
C LYS A 100 -17.84 -21.15 9.71
N TYR A 101 -18.22 -20.54 8.59
CA TYR A 101 -19.62 -20.50 8.14
C TYR A 101 -20.20 -21.89 7.84
N LEU A 102 -19.40 -22.80 7.27
CA LEU A 102 -19.80 -24.21 7.11
C LEU A 102 -20.02 -24.88 8.48
N GLN A 103 -19.08 -24.70 9.42
CA GLN A 103 -19.13 -25.33 10.74
C GLN A 103 -20.29 -24.81 11.61
N SER A 104 -20.69 -23.55 11.43
CA SER A 104 -21.83 -22.95 12.13
C SER A 104 -23.18 -23.17 11.43
N ASN A 105 -23.21 -23.88 10.30
CA ASN A 105 -24.38 -24.04 9.43
C ASN A 105 -24.97 -22.70 8.96
N GLU A 106 -24.11 -21.69 8.74
CA GLU A 106 -24.52 -20.40 8.15
C GLU A 106 -24.58 -20.47 6.62
N CYS A 107 -23.85 -21.41 6.01
CA CYS A 107 -23.93 -21.75 4.59
C CYS A 107 -23.63 -23.23 4.34
N ASP A 108 -24.03 -23.74 3.17
CA ASP A 108 -23.72 -25.09 2.68
C ASP A 108 -22.44 -25.11 1.83
N ALA A 109 -22.11 -23.99 1.17
CA ALA A 109 -20.87 -23.80 0.42
C ALA A 109 -20.39 -22.35 0.48
N PHE A 110 -19.08 -22.15 0.32
CA PHE A 110 -18.50 -20.81 0.21
C PHE A 110 -17.46 -20.72 -0.91
N PHE A 111 -17.24 -19.50 -1.40
CA PHE A 111 -16.24 -19.20 -2.41
C PHE A 111 -15.48 -17.93 -2.05
N CYS A 112 -14.15 -17.98 -2.13
CA CYS A 112 -13.28 -16.81 -1.94
C CYS A 112 -12.95 -16.20 -3.29
N ILE A 113 -13.37 -14.96 -3.52
CA ILE A 113 -13.29 -14.31 -4.83
C ILE A 113 -12.45 -13.05 -4.72
N LEU A 114 -11.53 -12.85 -5.66
CA LEU A 114 -10.82 -11.59 -5.83
C LEU A 114 -11.45 -10.77 -6.96
N ILE A 115 -11.87 -9.55 -6.68
CA ILE A 115 -12.23 -8.57 -7.71
C ILE A 115 -11.14 -7.51 -7.79
N ALA A 116 -10.45 -7.44 -8.93
CA ALA A 116 -9.30 -6.54 -9.11
C ALA A 116 -9.00 -6.28 -10.60
N PRO A 117 -8.19 -5.28 -10.95
CA PRO A 117 -7.69 -5.12 -12.32
C PRO A 117 -6.98 -6.39 -12.83
N GLN A 118 -7.11 -6.70 -14.13
CA GLN A 118 -6.51 -7.90 -14.74
C GLN A 118 -4.99 -7.99 -14.51
N LYS A 119 -4.30 -6.83 -14.55
CA LYS A 119 -2.88 -6.73 -14.23
C LYS A 119 -2.58 -7.16 -12.79
N TYR A 120 -3.43 -6.81 -11.83
CA TYR A 120 -3.29 -7.20 -10.44
C TYR A 120 -3.52 -8.72 -10.29
N ILE A 121 -4.60 -9.25 -10.87
CA ILE A 121 -4.93 -10.69 -10.86
C ILE A 121 -3.77 -11.52 -11.43
N SER A 122 -3.13 -11.05 -12.50
CA SER A 122 -2.01 -11.78 -13.14
C SER A 122 -0.74 -11.84 -12.29
N ASN A 123 -0.64 -11.01 -11.24
CA ASN A 123 0.53 -10.90 -10.37
C ASN A 123 0.32 -11.55 -8.98
N GLN A 124 -0.79 -12.26 -8.80
CA GLN A 124 -1.10 -13.01 -7.57
C GLN A 124 -1.43 -14.46 -7.91
N SER A 125 -1.29 -15.35 -6.93
CA SER A 125 -1.57 -16.80 -7.09
C SER A 125 -2.42 -17.38 -5.96
N ASP A 126 -2.85 -16.56 -5.02
CA ASP A 126 -3.51 -17.05 -3.81
C ASP A 126 -5.02 -17.27 -4.05
N PHE A 127 -5.68 -16.36 -4.77
CA PHE A 127 -7.09 -16.50 -5.13
C PHE A 127 -7.23 -17.24 -6.45
N GLU A 128 -7.90 -18.40 -6.40
CA GLU A 128 -8.22 -19.20 -7.59
C GLU A 128 -9.36 -18.60 -8.40
N ILE A 129 -10.38 -18.05 -7.73
CA ILE A 129 -11.55 -17.43 -8.37
C ILE A 129 -11.34 -15.92 -8.43
N CYS A 130 -11.26 -15.38 -9.63
CA CYS A 130 -11.01 -13.97 -9.86
C CYS A 130 -12.01 -13.37 -10.86
N PHE A 131 -12.43 -12.14 -10.62
CA PHE A 131 -13.25 -11.34 -11.53
C PHE A 131 -12.55 -10.02 -11.83
N SER A 132 -12.23 -9.76 -13.09
CA SER A 132 -11.45 -8.57 -13.44
C SER A 132 -12.30 -7.30 -13.44
N TYR A 133 -11.68 -6.16 -13.13
CA TYR A 133 -12.33 -4.86 -13.31
C TYR A 133 -12.69 -4.60 -14.78
N GLU A 134 -11.94 -5.17 -15.71
CA GLU A 134 -12.24 -5.13 -17.14
C GLU A 134 -13.56 -5.84 -17.46
N ASN A 135 -13.80 -7.02 -16.87
CA ASN A 135 -15.08 -7.72 -16.99
C ASN A 135 -16.21 -6.93 -16.29
N LEU A 136 -15.95 -6.40 -15.09
CA LEU A 136 -16.88 -5.53 -14.36
C LEU A 136 -17.33 -4.33 -15.20
N MET A 137 -16.36 -3.63 -15.80
CA MET A 137 -16.61 -2.46 -16.66
C MET A 137 -17.44 -2.83 -17.89
N GLN A 138 -17.11 -3.94 -18.56
CA GLN A 138 -17.86 -4.42 -19.72
C GLN A 138 -19.31 -4.77 -19.36
N LEU A 139 -19.50 -5.47 -18.23
CA LEU A 139 -20.81 -5.89 -17.76
C LEU A 139 -21.69 -4.67 -17.43
N ILE A 140 -21.18 -3.71 -16.66
CA ILE A 140 -21.90 -2.46 -16.36
C ILE A 140 -22.21 -1.71 -17.67
N ALA A 141 -21.24 -1.54 -18.55
CA ALA A 141 -21.43 -0.80 -19.80
C ALA A 141 -22.47 -1.42 -20.74
N SER A 142 -22.74 -2.73 -20.62
CA SER A 142 -23.71 -3.43 -21.47
C SER A 142 -25.16 -2.97 -21.28
N GLU A 143 -25.49 -2.33 -20.16
CA GLU A 143 -26.82 -1.76 -19.91
C GLU A 143 -27.12 -0.55 -20.80
N ALA A 144 -26.10 0.06 -21.42
CA ALA A 144 -26.21 1.18 -22.35
C ALA A 144 -27.01 2.39 -21.80
N THR A 145 -27.02 2.60 -20.48
CA THR A 145 -27.64 3.78 -19.85
C THR A 145 -26.60 4.85 -19.51
N PRO A 146 -27.00 6.14 -19.38
CA PRO A 146 -26.09 7.18 -18.90
C PRO A 146 -25.50 6.89 -17.51
N ARG A 147 -26.26 6.21 -16.64
CA ARG A 147 -25.80 5.79 -15.31
C ARG A 147 -24.72 4.72 -15.41
N ALA A 148 -24.97 3.68 -16.20
CA ALA A 148 -23.99 2.64 -16.49
C ALA A 148 -22.70 3.21 -17.10
N ALA A 149 -22.81 4.14 -18.05
CA ALA A 149 -21.64 4.80 -18.64
C ALA A 149 -20.81 5.58 -17.60
N PHE A 150 -21.47 6.26 -16.66
CA PHE A 150 -20.77 6.95 -15.56
C PHE A 150 -20.08 5.95 -14.62
N ARG A 151 -20.77 4.88 -14.22
CA ARG A 151 -20.22 3.82 -13.37
C ARG A 151 -19.03 3.11 -14.02
N ALA A 152 -19.15 2.73 -15.29
CA ALA A 152 -18.05 2.14 -16.07
C ALA A 152 -16.83 3.07 -16.13
N ASN A 153 -17.03 4.39 -16.21
CA ASN A 153 -15.94 5.35 -16.14
C ASN A 153 -15.24 5.37 -14.75
N LEU A 154 -15.95 5.11 -13.64
CA LEU A 154 -15.30 4.94 -12.32
C LEU A 154 -14.38 3.72 -12.31
N VAL A 155 -14.85 2.59 -12.86
CA VAL A 155 -14.04 1.37 -13.01
C VAL A 155 -12.80 1.65 -13.87
N GLN A 156 -12.95 2.39 -14.97
CA GLN A 156 -11.84 2.78 -15.84
C GLN A 156 -10.78 3.61 -15.11
N ILE A 157 -11.18 4.55 -14.24
CA ILE A 157 -10.24 5.32 -13.40
C ILE A 157 -9.47 4.38 -12.46
N ALA A 158 -10.14 3.38 -11.88
CA ALA A 158 -9.51 2.40 -11.01
C ALA A 158 -8.47 1.52 -11.74
N ILE A 159 -8.81 1.06 -12.95
CA ILE A 159 -7.89 0.30 -13.83
C ILE A 159 -6.66 1.16 -14.14
N GLU A 160 -6.86 2.43 -14.53
CA GLU A 160 -5.75 3.34 -14.85
C GLU A 160 -4.88 3.64 -13.63
N LYS A 161 -5.47 3.77 -12.44
CA LYS A 161 -4.72 3.92 -11.18
C LYS A 161 -3.80 2.73 -10.94
N SER A 162 -4.32 1.50 -11.04
CA SER A 162 -3.54 0.27 -10.92
C SER A 162 -2.43 0.17 -11.98
N ARG A 163 -2.70 0.65 -13.20
CA ARG A 163 -1.71 0.68 -14.27
C ARG A 163 -0.55 1.64 -13.98
N ARG A 164 -0.86 2.84 -13.48
CA ARG A 164 0.11 3.90 -13.15
C ARG A 164 0.90 3.64 -11.86
N GLY A 165 0.33 2.88 -10.92
CA GLY A 165 0.87 2.71 -9.57
C GLY A 165 0.71 3.99 -8.72
N TYR A 166 1.15 3.93 -7.46
CA TYR A 166 1.07 5.08 -6.54
C TYR A 166 1.85 6.28 -7.09
N GLN A 167 1.12 7.32 -7.48
CA GLN A 167 1.69 8.62 -7.81
C GLN A 167 1.41 9.57 -6.65
N ALA A 168 2.43 9.78 -5.83
CA ALA A 168 2.42 10.86 -4.86
C ALA A 168 2.26 12.20 -5.58
N GLU A 169 1.23 12.96 -5.22
CA GLU A 169 1.08 14.34 -5.64
C GLU A 169 2.28 15.16 -5.18
N ASN A 170 2.86 15.91 -6.11
CA ASN A 170 4.04 16.72 -5.83
C ASN A 170 3.67 17.93 -4.97
N CYS A 171 4.36 18.13 -3.86
CA CYS A 171 4.25 19.35 -3.07
C CYS A 171 5.43 20.27 -3.41
N GLU A 172 5.19 21.33 -4.18
CA GLU A 172 6.26 22.22 -4.65
C GLU A 172 7.10 22.82 -3.51
N VAL A 173 6.47 23.16 -2.38
CA VAL A 173 7.18 23.70 -1.21
C VAL A 173 8.19 22.68 -0.69
N VAL A 174 7.76 21.43 -0.52
CA VAL A 174 8.62 20.36 -0.02
C VAL A 174 9.67 19.97 -1.06
N GLN A 175 9.31 19.95 -2.34
CA GLN A 175 10.24 19.68 -3.43
C GLN A 175 11.37 20.72 -3.48
N ARG A 176 11.06 22.03 -3.32
CA ARG A 176 12.07 23.09 -3.26
C ARG A 176 13.06 22.86 -2.13
N PHE A 177 12.58 22.54 -0.92
CA PHE A 177 13.45 22.21 0.20
C PHE A 177 14.34 20.99 -0.10
N TRP A 178 13.75 19.93 -0.65
CA TRP A 178 14.48 18.71 -1.01
C TRP A 178 15.55 18.97 -2.09
N MET A 179 15.25 19.79 -3.10
CA MET A 179 16.21 20.16 -4.14
C MET A 179 17.37 20.96 -3.56
N ALA A 180 17.09 21.98 -2.75
CA ALA A 180 18.14 22.77 -2.09
C ALA A 180 19.00 21.92 -1.15
N TYR A 181 18.39 20.98 -0.42
CA TYR A 181 19.13 20.01 0.39
C TYR A 181 20.04 19.14 -0.47
N TRP A 182 19.51 18.61 -1.59
CA TRP A 182 20.29 17.78 -2.52
C TRP A 182 21.49 18.55 -3.09
N GLU A 183 21.27 19.77 -3.59
CA GLU A 183 22.34 20.63 -4.13
C GLU A 183 23.41 20.95 -3.08
N TYR A 184 22.98 21.32 -1.87
CA TYR A 184 23.89 21.57 -0.75
C TYR A 184 24.72 20.32 -0.42
N LYS A 185 24.06 19.16 -0.36
CA LYS A 185 24.73 17.89 -0.09
C LYS A 185 25.70 17.52 -1.21
N GLU A 186 25.35 17.66 -2.49
CA GLU A 186 26.24 17.32 -3.61
C GLU A 186 27.51 18.19 -3.59
N ALA A 187 27.38 19.46 -3.23
CA ALA A 187 28.50 20.39 -3.14
C ALA A 187 29.44 20.11 -1.94
N ASN A 188 28.90 19.65 -0.81
CA ASN A 188 29.65 19.58 0.46
C ASN A 188 29.95 18.15 0.95
N TYR A 189 29.16 17.16 0.52
CA TYR A 189 29.20 15.77 1.01
C TYR A 189 29.05 14.74 -0.15
N PRO A 190 29.90 14.80 -1.19
CA PRO A 190 29.74 14.02 -2.44
C PRO A 190 29.91 12.50 -2.26
N LEU A 191 30.44 12.04 -1.12
CA LEU A 191 30.62 10.61 -0.82
C LEU A 191 29.29 9.87 -0.61
N TYR A 192 28.25 10.59 -0.18
CA TYR A 192 26.93 10.02 0.05
C TYR A 192 26.11 10.13 -1.22
N ALA A 193 25.51 9.04 -1.67
CA ALA A 193 24.53 9.07 -2.75
C ALA A 193 23.15 9.43 -2.20
N MET A 194 22.44 10.34 -2.90
CA MET A 194 21.05 10.70 -2.63
C MET A 194 20.35 10.82 -3.98
N LYS A 195 19.15 10.24 -4.10
CA LYS A 195 18.37 10.35 -5.34
C LYS A 195 18.00 11.83 -5.56
N LYS A 196 18.26 12.35 -6.76
CA LYS A 196 17.86 13.71 -7.14
C LYS A 196 16.32 13.83 -7.04
N PRO A 197 15.78 14.84 -6.35
CA PRO A 197 14.33 15.01 -6.22
C PRO A 197 13.67 15.39 -7.55
N GLU A 198 12.68 14.61 -8.00
CA GLU A 198 11.88 14.89 -9.22
C GLU A 198 10.43 15.25 -8.89
N SER A 199 9.81 14.49 -7.99
CA SER A 199 8.51 14.77 -7.37
C SER A 199 8.59 14.36 -5.92
N VAL A 200 8.14 15.23 -5.00
CA VAL A 200 8.23 14.98 -3.56
C VAL A 200 6.88 15.25 -2.90
N PRO A 201 6.21 14.21 -2.36
CA PRO A 201 4.96 14.41 -1.63
C PRO A 201 5.14 15.21 -0.35
N GLU A 202 4.06 15.85 0.10
CA GLU A 202 4.04 16.65 1.32
C GLU A 202 4.55 15.88 2.55
N GLY A 203 4.26 14.57 2.63
CA GLY A 203 4.65 13.68 3.72
C GLY A 203 6.13 13.26 3.77
N SER A 204 6.94 13.60 2.77
CA SER A 204 8.33 13.14 2.65
C SER A 204 9.26 13.72 3.72
N ASP A 205 9.40 12.99 4.83
CA ASP A 205 10.00 13.48 6.07
C ASP A 205 11.39 12.90 6.41
N PHE A 206 11.93 12.05 5.54
CA PHE A 206 13.24 11.47 5.74
C PHE A 206 14.01 11.37 4.43
N ILE A 207 15.26 11.82 4.45
CA ILE A 207 16.17 11.75 3.31
C ILE A 207 17.01 10.49 3.46
N VAL A 208 17.10 9.69 2.40
CA VAL A 208 17.83 8.43 2.40
C VAL A 208 19.18 8.62 1.69
N PHE A 209 20.23 8.13 2.32
CA PHE A 209 21.58 8.08 1.77
C PHE A 209 22.08 6.64 1.68
N SER A 210 22.93 6.41 0.69
CA SER A 210 23.77 5.21 0.59
C SER A 210 25.21 5.61 0.36
N ILE A 211 26.13 4.72 0.71
CA ILE A 211 27.56 4.87 0.44
C ILE A 211 28.04 3.73 -0.46
N ARG A 212 29.12 3.96 -1.21
CA ARG A 212 29.62 3.00 -2.21
C ARG A 212 30.15 1.72 -1.56
N GLU A 213 30.69 1.84 -0.36
CA GLU A 213 31.25 0.73 0.41
C GLU A 213 30.21 -0.34 0.71
N ASN A 214 28.95 0.07 0.97
CA ASN A 214 27.87 -0.86 1.19
C ASN A 214 26.50 -0.23 0.89
N GLU A 215 25.99 -0.46 -0.32
CA GLU A 215 24.70 0.08 -0.74
C GLU A 215 23.50 -0.52 0.00
N LYS A 216 23.66 -1.68 0.65
CA LYS A 216 22.61 -2.32 1.45
C LYS A 216 22.37 -1.60 2.77
N LEU A 217 23.38 -0.93 3.32
CA LEU A 217 23.22 -0.08 4.49
C LEU A 217 22.59 1.25 4.07
N LYS A 218 21.41 1.52 4.64
CA LYS A 218 20.67 2.76 4.39
C LYS A 218 20.80 3.68 5.58
N PHE A 219 21.36 4.85 5.32
CA PHE A 219 21.38 5.95 6.26
C PHE A 219 20.18 6.85 6.00
N ARG A 220 19.58 7.40 7.06
CA ARG A 220 18.43 8.30 6.94
C ARG A 220 18.57 9.49 7.84
N HIS A 221 18.32 10.68 7.30
CA HIS A 221 18.11 11.89 8.09
C HIS A 221 16.60 12.12 8.21
N LYS A 222 16.03 11.88 9.40
CA LYS A 222 14.59 12.05 9.67
C LYS A 222 14.31 13.47 10.15
N LEU A 223 13.96 14.33 9.20
CA LEU A 223 13.85 15.79 9.32
C LEU A 223 12.99 16.21 10.51
N ARG A 224 11.70 15.84 10.53
CA ARG A 224 10.77 16.21 11.61
C ARG A 224 11.09 15.55 12.95
N HIS A 225 11.74 14.39 12.92
CA HIS A 225 12.01 13.62 14.14
C HIS A 225 13.32 14.04 14.82
N GLY A 226 14.26 14.66 14.09
CA GLY A 226 15.51 15.15 14.64
C GLY A 226 16.51 14.05 14.94
N PHE A 227 16.68 13.11 14.01
CA PHE A 227 17.76 12.13 14.12
C PHE A 227 18.30 11.69 12.77
N VAL A 228 19.58 11.33 12.78
CA VAL A 228 20.20 10.55 11.70
C VAL A 228 20.30 9.12 12.20
N GLU A 229 20.01 8.16 11.33
CA GLU A 229 20.08 6.74 11.66
C GLU A 229 20.75 5.93 10.55
N VAL A 230 21.46 4.87 10.93
CA VAL A 230 21.80 3.76 10.04
C VAL A 230 20.90 2.58 10.40
N THR A 231 20.16 2.04 9.43
CA THR A 231 19.37 0.83 9.64
C THR A 231 20.19 -0.38 9.24
N ILE A 232 20.25 -1.36 10.15
CA ILE A 232 20.95 -2.62 10.00
C ILE A 232 19.88 -3.71 9.80
N PRO A 233 19.73 -4.23 8.57
CA PRO A 233 18.80 -5.31 8.28
C PRO A 233 19.16 -6.59 9.03
N LYS A 234 18.16 -7.45 9.28
CA LYS A 234 18.33 -8.75 9.95
C LYS A 234 19.41 -9.64 9.31
N GLU A 235 19.62 -9.53 7.99
CA GLU A 235 20.61 -10.33 7.26
C GLU A 235 22.05 -10.07 7.69
N PHE A 236 22.32 -8.92 8.31
CA PHE A 236 23.62 -8.59 8.90
C PHE A 236 23.82 -9.26 10.27
N GLY A 237 22.83 -10.00 10.78
CA GLY A 237 22.93 -10.75 12.03
C GLY A 237 22.42 -9.97 13.25
N ARG A 238 22.91 -10.35 14.43
CA ARG A 238 22.46 -9.78 15.71
C ARG A 238 23.18 -8.47 16.02
N LYS A 239 22.55 -7.66 16.87
CA LYS A 239 23.13 -6.43 17.44
C LYS A 239 24.57 -6.67 17.93
N PRO A 240 25.54 -5.86 17.50
CA PRO A 240 26.92 -5.98 17.94
C PRO A 240 27.02 -5.67 19.44
N ASN A 241 27.83 -6.44 20.16
CA ASN A 241 28.12 -6.20 21.58
C ASN A 241 29.24 -5.16 21.73
N ILE A 242 28.93 -3.91 21.39
CA ILE A 242 29.84 -2.77 21.47
C ILE A 242 29.30 -1.73 22.44
N SER A 243 30.20 -1.01 23.10
CA SER A 243 29.83 0.19 23.84
C SER A 243 29.52 1.30 22.84
N LEU A 244 28.29 1.82 22.90
CA LEU A 244 27.91 2.97 22.10
C LEU A 244 28.31 4.25 22.83
N PRO A 245 28.92 5.23 22.14
CA PRO A 245 29.06 6.59 22.68
C PRO A 245 27.71 7.15 23.13
N ASP A 246 27.70 8.02 24.15
CA ASP A 246 26.48 8.55 24.78
C ASP A 246 25.52 9.28 23.83
N HIS A 247 26.02 9.77 22.69
CA HIS A 247 25.21 10.45 21.67
C HIS A 247 24.53 9.48 20.69
N TYR A 248 24.79 8.18 20.80
CA TYR A 248 24.12 7.13 20.04
C TYR A 248 23.16 6.32 20.90
N PHE A 249 22.04 5.92 20.32
CA PHE A 249 21.11 4.98 20.93
C PHE A 249 20.51 4.04 19.89
N ILE A 250 20.06 2.87 20.36
CA ILE A 250 19.49 1.85 19.47
C ILE A 250 17.97 1.92 19.48
N LYS A 251 17.38 1.87 18.29
CA LYS A 251 15.97 1.55 18.10
C LYS A 251 15.83 0.19 17.45
N GLU A 252 15.14 -0.71 18.13
CA GLU A 252 14.77 -2.01 17.58
C GLU A 252 13.46 -1.91 16.78
N PHE A 253 13.40 -2.69 15.71
CA PHE A 253 12.21 -2.85 14.87
C PHE A 253 11.73 -4.30 14.92
N ASP A 254 10.48 -4.51 14.53
CA ASP A 254 9.92 -5.84 14.41
C ASP A 254 10.73 -6.68 13.41
N LYS A 255 10.74 -8.00 13.63
CA LYS A 255 11.45 -8.99 12.78
C LYS A 255 12.98 -8.90 12.82
N GLY A 256 13.57 -8.24 13.83
CA GLY A 256 14.99 -8.37 14.17
C GLY A 256 15.94 -7.43 13.43
N ALA A 257 15.42 -6.40 12.76
CA ALA A 257 16.23 -5.27 12.31
C ALA A 257 16.38 -4.24 13.44
N PHE A 258 17.46 -3.46 13.41
CA PHE A 258 17.65 -2.36 14.37
C PHE A 258 18.32 -1.16 13.70
N ALA A 259 18.24 0.00 14.33
CA ALA A 259 18.94 1.21 13.90
C ALA A 259 19.81 1.76 15.03
N ILE A 260 20.99 2.23 14.68
CA ILE A 260 21.80 3.11 15.53
C ILE A 260 21.42 4.54 15.15
N ARG A 261 21.09 5.36 16.14
CA ARG A 261 20.56 6.72 15.95
C ARG A 261 21.39 7.75 16.70
N GLN A 262 21.55 8.90 16.09
CA GLN A 262 22.09 10.10 16.71
C GLN A 262 21.06 11.23 16.65
N VAL A 263 20.86 11.93 17.76
CA VAL A 263 19.97 13.10 17.80
C VAL A 263 20.61 14.27 17.06
N VAL A 264 19.83 14.93 16.21
CA VAL A 264 20.23 16.15 15.48
C VAL A 264 19.07 17.16 15.51
N PRO A 265 19.31 18.45 15.18
CA PRO A 265 18.23 19.42 15.09
C PRO A 265 17.13 18.97 14.13
N LYS A 266 15.88 19.30 14.47
CA LYS A 266 14.73 19.06 13.58
C LYS A 266 14.77 20.03 12.41
N LEU A 267 14.31 19.56 11.26
CA LEU A 267 14.15 20.35 10.04
C LEU A 267 12.68 20.38 9.65
N ASN A 268 12.20 21.56 9.26
CA ASN A 268 10.88 21.76 8.69
C ASN A 268 11.01 21.99 7.18
N ARG A 269 10.73 20.93 6.41
CA ARG A 269 10.72 20.92 4.94
C ARG A 269 9.70 21.87 4.28
N LYS A 270 8.81 22.49 5.07
CA LYS A 270 7.85 23.49 4.60
C LYS A 270 8.37 24.92 4.75
N GLU A 271 9.47 25.11 5.45
CA GLU A 271 10.13 26.41 5.65
C GLU A 271 11.30 26.57 4.68
N PRO A 272 11.75 27.80 4.40
CA PRO A 272 12.92 28.06 3.56
C PRO A 272 14.16 27.28 4.02
N PHE A 273 14.92 26.77 3.05
CA PHE A 273 16.12 25.96 3.31
C PHE A 273 17.23 26.82 3.93
N GLU A 274 17.36 28.07 3.47
CA GLU A 274 18.37 29.04 3.86
C GLU A 274 18.35 29.31 5.37
N ASN A 275 17.16 29.29 5.97
CA ASN A 275 16.96 29.49 7.40
C ASN A 275 17.42 28.30 8.26
N GLN A 276 17.72 27.17 7.62
CA GLN A 276 17.95 25.89 8.28
C GLN A 276 19.31 25.26 7.92
N VAL A 277 20.16 25.96 7.16
CA VAL A 277 21.46 25.45 6.68
C VAL A 277 22.33 24.94 7.83
N ALA A 278 22.38 25.65 8.96
CA ALA A 278 23.15 25.21 10.14
C ALA A 278 22.64 23.86 10.70
N ALA A 279 21.32 23.67 10.76
CA ALA A 279 20.73 22.40 11.19
C ALA A 279 20.98 21.28 10.16
N VAL A 280 20.92 21.59 8.87
CA VAL A 280 21.28 20.67 7.78
C VAL A 280 22.73 20.21 7.88
N GLN A 281 23.65 21.14 8.15
CA GLN A 281 25.07 20.84 8.37
C GLN A 281 25.28 19.88 9.54
N VAL A 282 24.61 20.11 10.68
CA VAL A 282 24.69 19.19 11.82
C VAL A 282 24.19 17.80 11.45
N GLY A 283 23.10 17.70 10.69
CA GLY A 283 22.59 16.41 10.20
C GLY A 283 23.56 15.69 9.25
N LEU A 284 24.19 16.41 8.32
CA LEU A 284 25.16 15.81 7.40
C LEU A 284 26.48 15.46 8.11
N ALA A 285 26.93 16.26 9.07
CA ALA A 285 28.10 15.93 9.89
C ALA A 285 27.87 14.69 10.78
N ALA A 286 26.66 14.51 11.30
CA ALA A 286 26.27 13.30 12.04
C ALA A 286 26.32 12.05 11.14
N LEU A 287 26.10 12.19 9.82
CA LEU A 287 26.27 11.11 8.87
C LEU A 287 27.74 10.67 8.78
N ASP A 288 28.68 11.61 8.67
CA ASP A 288 30.13 11.34 8.69
C ASP A 288 30.59 10.68 9.99
N GLN A 289 30.12 11.19 11.13
CA GLN A 289 30.42 10.62 12.44
C GLN A 289 29.97 9.17 12.54
N MET A 290 28.75 8.88 12.06
CA MET A 290 28.20 7.53 12.12
C MET A 290 28.88 6.57 11.15
N VAL A 291 29.24 7.01 9.95
CA VAL A 291 30.02 6.18 9.01
C VAL A 291 31.41 5.89 9.58
N SER A 292 32.07 6.89 10.17
CA SER A 292 33.38 6.73 10.80
C SER A 292 33.31 5.74 11.97
N PHE A 293 32.33 5.92 12.86
CA PHE A 293 32.08 4.99 13.97
C PHE A 293 31.87 3.55 13.48
N MET A 294 31.06 3.37 12.44
CA MET A 294 30.78 2.05 11.87
C MET A 294 32.06 1.43 11.29
N LYS A 295 32.91 2.21 10.62
CA LYS A 295 34.20 1.73 10.07
C LYS A 295 35.19 1.36 11.17
N GLU A 296 35.37 2.22 12.18
CA GLU A 296 36.31 2.01 13.29
C GLU A 296 35.98 0.75 14.10
N ASN A 297 34.69 0.42 14.21
CA ASN A 297 34.22 -0.75 14.95
C ASN A 297 33.94 -1.97 14.05
N HIS A 298 34.34 -1.92 12.77
CA HIS A 298 34.12 -2.98 11.78
C HIS A 298 32.65 -3.45 11.69
N LEU A 299 31.72 -2.50 11.77
CA LEU A 299 30.29 -2.74 11.77
C LEU A 299 29.75 -2.70 10.35
N TYR A 300 29.71 -3.85 9.70
CA TYR A 300 28.95 -4.07 8.46
C TYR A 300 29.35 -3.15 7.27
N LEU A 301 30.49 -2.46 7.39
CA LEU A 301 31.15 -1.62 6.40
C LEU A 301 32.54 -2.17 6.07
#